data_AF-A0A9D6UWA8-F1
#
_entry.id   AF-A0A9D6UWA8-F1
#
_cell.length_a   1.000
_cell.length_b   1.000
_cell.length_c   1.000
_cell.angle_alpha   90.00
_cell.angle_beta   90.00
_cell.angle_gamma   90.00
#
_symmetry.space_group_name_H-M   'P 1'
#
loop_
_entity.id
_entity.type
_entity.pdbx_description
1 polymer ?
#
loop_
_entity_poly.entity_id
_entity_poly.type
_entity_poly.pdbx_seq_one_letter_code
_entity_poly.pdbx_strand_id
1 'polypeptide(L)'
;MTYSRKGFTLVELLISIAIIGIISSIVLGNIASSKQKGTDALIKSNMHDARTAAELYYGDNGNSYAGVCGSIPSPNGGKTLEYNLLKAQEAWGTTTQPLNISLSTAGAFDIVTCHENGSNYAAETPLKGTSSGAPLMWCIDSGGAARIVTANLEANEVACE
;
A
#
# COMPACT_ATOMS: atom_id res chain seq x y z
N MET A 1 54.90 28.84 6.31
CA MET A 1 53.77 29.73 6.00
C MET A 1 52.59 29.33 6.87
N THR A 2 52.33 30.07 7.95
CA THR A 2 51.22 29.84 8.87
C THR A 2 49.96 30.50 8.32
N TYR A 3 48.96 29.69 7.98
CA TYR A 3 47.67 30.17 7.48
C TYR A 3 46.90 30.81 8.63
N SER A 4 46.65 32.13 8.54
CA SER A 4 45.84 32.85 9.51
C SER A 4 44.42 32.31 9.47
N ARG A 5 43.97 31.66 10.56
CA ARG A 5 42.60 31.15 10.65
C ARG A 5 41.64 32.33 10.79
N LYS A 6 40.99 32.70 9.68
CA LYS A 6 39.87 33.65 9.70
C LYS A 6 38.74 33.04 10.54
N GLY A 7 38.34 33.73 11.61
CA GLY A 7 37.16 33.39 12.40
C GLY A 7 35.87 33.80 11.67
N PHE A 8 34.80 33.06 11.91
CA PHE A 8 33.45 33.39 11.42
C PHE A 8 32.95 34.67 12.09
N THR A 9 32.35 35.60 11.34
CA THR A 9 31.72 36.77 11.97
C THR A 9 30.34 36.41 12.53
N LEU A 10 29.92 37.11 13.59
CA LEU A 10 28.58 36.96 14.16
C LEU A 10 27.48 37.29 13.14
N VAL A 11 27.75 38.23 12.24
CA VAL A 11 26.81 38.63 11.17
C VAL A 11 26.66 37.51 10.13
N GLU A 12 27.74 36.83 9.76
CA GLU A 12 27.68 35.67 8.86
C GLU A 12 26.88 34.51 9.46
N LEU A 13 26.97 34.28 10.77
CA LEU A 13 26.19 33.24 11.42
C LEU A 13 24.70 33.63 11.52
N LEU A 14 24.42 34.90 11.79
CA LEU A 14 23.05 35.42 11.92
C LEU A 14 22.29 35.40 10.58
N ILE A 15 22.93 35.82 9.48
CA ILE A 15 22.30 35.76 8.16
C ILE A 15 22.08 34.32 7.70
N SER A 16 22.97 33.40 8.07
CA SER A 16 22.87 31.99 7.70
C SER A 16 21.64 31.31 8.34
N ILE A 17 21.42 31.53 9.65
CA ILE A 17 20.23 30.97 10.32
C ILE A 17 18.93 31.59 9.77
N ALA A 18 18.96 32.86 9.36
CA ALA A 18 17.82 33.53 8.73
C ALA A 18 17.49 32.90 7.36
N ILE A 19 18.49 32.66 6.52
CA ILE A 19 18.30 32.02 5.20
C ILE A 19 17.86 30.56 5.34
N ILE A 20 18.49 29.78 6.24
CA ILE A 20 18.10 28.38 6.50
C ILE A 20 16.65 28.31 6.99
N GLY A 21 16.20 29.26 7.82
CA GLY A 21 14.81 29.34 8.29
C GLY A 21 13.80 29.51 7.16
N ILE A 22 14.08 30.40 6.20
CA ILE A 22 13.21 30.63 5.03
C ILE A 22 13.11 29.36 4.17
N ILE A 23 14.24 28.76 3.82
CA ILE A 23 14.28 27.57 2.95
C ILE A 23 13.63 26.35 3.64
N SER A 24 13.86 26.17 4.94
CA SER A 24 13.32 25.03 5.69
C SER A 24 11.78 25.02 5.72
N SER A 25 11.15 26.19 5.74
CA SER A 25 9.67 26.30 5.77
C SER A 25 9.00 25.71 4.52
N ILE A 26 9.59 25.92 3.34
CA ILE A 26 9.06 25.45 2.05
C ILE A 26 9.27 23.93 1.90
N VAL A 27 10.44 23.44 2.34
CA VAL A 27 10.82 22.04 2.18
C VAL A 27 9.90 21.10 2.99
N LEU A 28 9.49 21.50 4.19
CA LEU A 28 8.65 20.67 5.07
C LEU A 28 7.28 20.34 4.45
N GLY A 29 6.64 21.29 3.76
CA GLY A 29 5.34 21.06 3.12
C GLY A 29 5.39 20.02 2.00
N ASN A 30 6.47 20.00 1.22
CA ASN A 30 6.65 19.08 0.09
C ASN A 30 7.01 17.65 0.50
N ILE A 31 7.64 17.48 1.67
CA ILE A 31 8.05 16.15 2.16
C ILE A 31 6.84 15.31 2.58
N ALA A 32 5.82 15.91 3.18
CA ALA A 32 4.63 15.18 3.64
C ALA A 32 3.85 14.55 2.47
N SER A 33 3.59 15.31 1.41
CA SER A 33 2.91 14.81 0.21
C SER A 33 3.75 13.79 -0.57
N SER A 34 5.08 13.98 -0.62
CA SER A 34 5.99 13.03 -1.24
C SER A 34 6.04 11.70 -0.49
N LYS A 35 6.01 11.72 0.85
CA LYS A 35 5.93 10.51 1.68
C LYS A 35 4.62 9.73 1.47
N GLN A 36 3.49 10.44 1.35
CA GLN A 36 2.20 9.81 1.03
C GLN A 36 2.26 9.09 -0.31
N LYS A 37 2.67 9.78 -1.38
CA LYS A 37 2.83 9.19 -2.72
C LYS A 37 3.81 8.01 -2.74
N GLY A 38 4.91 8.11 -2.00
CA GLY A 38 5.87 7.01 -1.87
C GLY A 38 5.28 5.79 -1.14
N THR A 39 4.42 6.02 -0.15
CA THR A 39 3.72 4.92 0.54
C THR A 39 2.67 4.28 -0.36
N ASP A 40 1.89 5.08 -1.10
CA ASP A 40 0.94 4.56 -2.08
C ASP A 40 1.65 3.75 -3.17
N ALA A 41 2.84 4.15 -3.60
CA ALA A 41 3.65 3.37 -4.54
C ALA A 41 4.10 2.02 -3.95
N LEU A 42 4.50 1.99 -2.66
CA LEU A 42 4.82 0.75 -1.95
C LEU A 42 3.60 -0.16 -1.84
N ILE A 43 2.44 0.38 -1.49
CA ILE A 43 1.17 -0.36 -1.41
C ILE A 43 0.86 -1.01 -2.78
N LYS A 44 0.93 -0.22 -3.86
CA LYS A 44 0.71 -0.72 -5.23
C LYS A 44 1.71 -1.81 -5.64
N SER A 45 2.98 -1.67 -5.23
CA SER A 45 4.01 -2.69 -5.47
C SER A 45 3.68 -4.00 -4.75
N ASN A 46 3.29 -3.93 -3.46
CA ASN A 46 2.90 -5.11 -2.72
C ASN A 46 1.67 -5.79 -3.36
N MET A 47 0.70 -5.01 -3.83
CA MET A 47 -0.48 -5.54 -4.52
C MET A 47 -0.13 -6.18 -5.88
N HIS A 48 0.87 -5.65 -6.59
CA HIS A 48 1.39 -6.29 -7.80
C HIS A 48 2.03 -7.65 -7.50
N ASP A 49 2.82 -7.73 -6.42
CA ASP A 49 3.39 -8.99 -5.94
C ASP A 49 2.29 -9.95 -5.47
N ALA A 50 1.22 -9.45 -4.84
CA ALA A 50 0.04 -10.22 -4.42
C ALA A 50 -0.65 -10.88 -5.62
N ARG A 51 -0.85 -10.13 -6.72
CA ARG A 51 -1.40 -10.68 -7.97
C ARG A 51 -0.52 -11.80 -8.52
N THR A 52 0.80 -11.57 -8.58
CA THR A 52 1.73 -12.60 -9.06
C THR A 52 1.64 -13.87 -8.20
N ALA A 53 1.54 -13.72 -6.88
CA ALA A 53 1.34 -14.84 -5.97
C ALA A 53 0.00 -15.57 -6.18
N ALA A 54 -1.08 -14.85 -6.52
CA ALA A 54 -2.37 -15.45 -6.85
C ALA A 54 -2.33 -16.27 -8.15
N GLU A 55 -1.65 -15.77 -9.19
CA GLU A 55 -1.51 -16.52 -10.45
C GLU A 55 -0.67 -17.80 -10.28
N LEU A 56 0.38 -17.72 -9.45
CA LEU A 56 1.15 -18.91 -9.09
C LEU A 56 0.26 -19.92 -8.33
N TYR A 57 -0.50 -19.43 -7.34
CA TYR A 57 -1.44 -20.26 -6.59
C TYR A 57 -2.45 -20.96 -7.50
N TYR A 58 -3.02 -20.25 -8.48
CA TYR A 58 -3.96 -20.82 -9.44
C TYR A 58 -3.37 -22.01 -10.20
N GLY A 59 -2.14 -21.88 -10.71
CA GLY A 59 -1.44 -22.95 -11.41
C GLY A 59 -1.16 -24.17 -10.54
N ASP A 60 -0.80 -23.96 -9.27
CA ASP A 60 -0.49 -25.03 -8.33
C ASP A 60 -1.74 -25.73 -7.78
N ASN A 61 -2.84 -24.99 -7.64
CA ASN A 61 -4.08 -25.45 -7.01
C ASN A 61 -5.11 -25.94 -8.03
N GLY A 62 -4.64 -26.60 -9.10
CA GLY A 62 -5.51 -27.23 -10.09
C GLY A 62 -6.37 -26.24 -10.89
N ASN A 63 -5.84 -25.06 -11.22
CA ASN A 63 -6.54 -23.98 -11.92
C ASN A 63 -7.74 -23.44 -11.12
N SER A 64 -7.55 -23.24 -9.82
CA SER A 64 -8.55 -22.71 -8.90
C SER A 64 -7.95 -21.70 -7.93
N TYR A 65 -8.64 -20.59 -7.74
CA TYR A 65 -8.33 -19.60 -6.70
C TYR A 65 -8.95 -19.96 -5.34
N ALA A 66 -9.57 -21.13 -5.18
CA ALA A 66 -10.18 -21.52 -3.91
C ALA A 66 -9.09 -21.65 -2.84
N GLY A 67 -9.17 -20.81 -1.81
CA GLY A 67 -8.21 -20.67 -0.71
C GLY A 67 -7.17 -19.56 -0.90
N VAL A 68 -7.07 -18.90 -2.06
CA VAL A 68 -6.03 -17.90 -2.37
C VAL A 68 -5.94 -16.75 -1.36
N CYS A 69 -7.07 -16.30 -0.80
CA CYS A 69 -7.16 -15.20 0.15
C CYS A 69 -6.63 -15.55 1.56
N GLY A 70 -6.57 -16.83 1.92
CA GLY A 70 -6.21 -17.29 3.28
C GLY A 70 -5.23 -18.46 3.32
N SER A 71 -4.54 -18.75 2.21
CA SER A 71 -3.63 -19.90 2.13
C SER A 71 -2.29 -19.59 2.78
N ILE A 72 -2.08 -20.14 3.97
CA ILE A 72 -0.75 -20.37 4.56
C ILE A 72 -0.63 -21.87 4.87
N PRO A 73 0.41 -22.57 4.36
CA PRO A 73 1.56 -22.08 3.59
C PRO A 73 1.30 -22.02 2.07
N SER A 74 2.13 -21.25 1.34
CA SER A 74 2.14 -21.28 -0.13
C SER A 74 2.37 -22.70 -0.64
N PRO A 75 1.64 -23.18 -1.67
CA PRO A 75 1.85 -24.49 -2.29
C PRO A 75 3.31 -24.74 -2.70
N ASN A 76 4.05 -23.67 -3.03
CA ASN A 76 5.43 -23.71 -3.50
C ASN A 76 6.44 -23.03 -2.56
N GLY A 77 6.06 -22.75 -1.30
CA GLY A 77 6.96 -22.11 -0.33
C GLY A 77 7.30 -20.64 -0.63
N GLY A 78 6.60 -20.01 -1.57
CA GLY A 78 6.71 -18.59 -1.89
C GLY A 78 5.91 -17.68 -0.95
N LYS A 79 6.00 -16.36 -1.18
CA LYS A 79 5.08 -15.41 -0.55
C LYS A 79 3.67 -15.62 -1.11
N THR A 80 2.68 -15.70 -0.23
CA THR A 80 1.27 -15.89 -0.59
C THR A 80 0.64 -14.56 -0.98
N LEU A 81 -0.54 -14.59 -1.60
CA LEU A 81 -1.34 -13.38 -1.79
C LEU A 81 -1.60 -12.72 -0.42
N GLU A 82 -2.03 -13.51 0.58
CA GLU A 82 -2.27 -13.05 1.95
C GLU A 82 -1.06 -12.31 2.55
N TYR A 83 0.16 -12.85 2.38
CA TYR A 83 1.38 -12.20 2.87
C TYR A 83 1.54 -10.79 2.27
N ASN A 84 1.39 -10.65 0.96
CA ASN A 84 1.57 -9.38 0.29
C ASN A 84 0.43 -8.38 0.64
N LEU A 85 -0.78 -8.87 0.84
CA LEU A 85 -1.91 -8.08 1.36
C LEU A 85 -1.64 -7.54 2.77
N LEU A 86 -1.06 -8.35 3.66
CA LEU A 86 -0.62 -7.91 4.99
C LEU A 86 0.46 -6.82 4.88
N LYS A 87 1.45 -6.97 4.00
CA LYS A 87 2.47 -5.93 3.76
C LYS A 87 1.88 -4.64 3.21
N ALA A 88 0.84 -4.72 2.37
CA ALA A 88 0.10 -3.55 1.89
C ALA A 88 -0.64 -2.85 3.04
N GLN A 89 -1.30 -3.60 3.92
CA GLN A 89 -1.98 -3.06 5.10
C GLN A 89 -1.02 -2.38 6.09
N GLU A 90 0.13 -3.02 6.35
CA GLU A 90 1.20 -2.48 7.20
C GLU A 90 1.70 -1.14 6.64
N ALA A 91 1.87 -1.04 5.31
CA ALA A 91 2.29 0.20 4.65
C ALA A 91 1.21 1.30 4.78
N TRP A 92 -0.07 0.94 4.67
CA TRP A 92 -1.17 1.89 4.88
C TRP A 92 -1.21 2.44 6.32
N GLY A 93 -0.83 1.66 7.33
CA GLY A 93 -0.62 2.17 8.68
C GLY A 93 -1.27 1.37 9.80
N THR A 94 -1.80 0.19 9.52
CA THR A 94 -2.40 -0.69 10.54
C THR A 94 -1.69 -2.04 10.54
N THR A 95 -1.04 -2.35 11.66
CA THR A 95 -0.25 -3.57 11.84
C THR A 95 -1.04 -4.74 12.47
N THR A 96 -2.34 -4.56 12.74
CA THR A 96 -3.06 -5.44 13.68
C THR A 96 -4.47 -5.83 13.27
N GLN A 97 -4.97 -5.42 12.11
CA GLN A 97 -6.29 -5.88 11.66
C GLN A 97 -6.13 -7.20 10.90
N PRO A 98 -6.91 -8.24 11.23
CA PRO A 98 -7.02 -9.39 10.35
C PRO A 98 -7.56 -8.91 9.00
N LEU A 99 -7.01 -9.42 7.90
CA LEU A 99 -7.57 -9.17 6.57
C LEU A 99 -9.04 -9.60 6.54
N ASN A 100 -9.89 -8.86 5.84
CA ASN A 100 -11.23 -9.34 5.55
C ASN A 100 -11.15 -10.32 4.38
N ILE A 101 -11.26 -11.62 4.64
CA ILE A 101 -11.20 -12.67 3.62
C ILE A 101 -12.56 -13.34 3.35
N SER A 102 -13.62 -12.85 4.00
CA SER A 102 -14.94 -13.46 3.95
C SER A 102 -15.71 -12.91 2.76
N LEU A 103 -15.96 -13.74 1.75
CA LEU A 103 -16.74 -13.36 0.55
C LEU A 103 -18.08 -12.69 0.90
N SER A 104 -18.73 -13.06 2.01
CA SER A 104 -20.03 -12.48 2.40
C SER A 104 -19.95 -11.15 3.15
N THR A 105 -18.75 -10.64 3.41
CA THR A 105 -18.52 -9.44 4.23
C THR A 105 -17.94 -8.34 3.35
N ALA A 106 -18.70 -7.29 3.07
CA ALA A 106 -18.21 -6.14 2.31
C ALA A 106 -16.95 -5.53 2.95
N GLY A 107 -16.10 -4.94 2.10
CA GLY A 107 -14.90 -4.24 2.51
C GLY A 107 -15.18 -2.94 3.27
N ALA A 108 -14.14 -2.45 3.95
CA ALA A 108 -14.17 -1.16 4.65
C ALA A 108 -13.01 -0.27 4.16
N PHE A 109 -13.16 1.05 4.32
CA PHE A 109 -12.16 2.03 3.88
C PHE A 109 -10.82 1.92 4.62
N ASP A 110 -10.77 1.18 5.73
CA ASP A 110 -9.64 1.06 6.67
C ASP A 110 -9.12 -0.38 6.84
N ILE A 111 -9.59 -1.30 6.00
CA ILE A 111 -9.19 -2.72 6.04
C ILE A 111 -8.81 -3.20 4.64
N VAL A 112 -7.85 -4.11 4.57
CA VAL A 112 -7.58 -4.84 3.32
C VAL A 112 -8.58 -5.98 3.20
N THR A 113 -9.23 -6.06 2.05
CA THR A 113 -10.26 -7.07 1.76
C THR A 113 -9.80 -7.95 0.61
N CYS A 114 -10.08 -9.25 0.71
CA CYS A 114 -9.88 -10.23 -0.35
C CYS A 114 -11.11 -11.12 -0.44
N HIS A 115 -11.68 -11.22 -1.63
CA HIS A 115 -12.78 -12.10 -1.93
C HIS A 115 -12.37 -13.11 -2.99
N GLU A 116 -12.87 -14.34 -2.86
CA GLU A 116 -12.63 -15.42 -3.80
C GLU A 116 -13.88 -16.29 -3.95
N ASN A 117 -14.06 -16.93 -5.11
CA ASN A 117 -15.14 -17.90 -5.33
C ASN A 117 -14.66 -19.17 -6.07
N GLY A 118 -13.37 -19.47 -5.98
CA GLY A 118 -12.73 -20.61 -6.65
C GLY A 118 -12.39 -20.34 -8.12
N SER A 119 -13.23 -19.61 -8.85
CA SER A 119 -12.95 -19.25 -10.25
C SER A 119 -12.27 -17.89 -10.40
N ASN A 120 -12.57 -16.97 -9.48
CA ASN A 120 -12.07 -15.60 -9.51
C ASN A 120 -11.68 -15.15 -8.10
N TYR A 121 -10.85 -14.12 -8.05
CA TYR A 121 -10.57 -13.34 -6.85
C TYR A 121 -10.55 -11.85 -7.15
N ALA A 122 -10.83 -11.04 -6.13
CA ALA A 122 -10.48 -9.64 -6.07
C ALA A 122 -9.91 -9.31 -4.70
N ALA A 123 -8.96 -8.39 -4.66
CA ALA A 123 -8.40 -7.88 -3.43
C ALA A 123 -8.21 -6.37 -3.51
N GLU A 124 -8.56 -5.67 -2.43
CA GLU A 124 -8.44 -4.23 -2.32
C GLU A 124 -7.66 -3.83 -1.07
N THR A 125 -6.92 -2.73 -1.19
CA THR A 125 -6.17 -2.16 -0.07
C THR A 125 -6.36 -0.65 0.03
N PRO A 126 -6.47 -0.09 1.23
CA PRO A 126 -6.62 1.34 1.41
C PRO A 126 -5.34 2.11 1.03
N LEU A 127 -5.51 3.23 0.33
CA LEU A 127 -4.45 4.21 0.07
C LEU A 127 -4.41 5.28 1.17
N LYS A 128 -3.30 6.03 1.29
CA LYS A 128 -3.13 7.02 2.37
C LYS A 128 -4.17 8.14 2.37
N GLY A 129 -4.83 8.40 1.24
CA GLY A 129 -5.90 9.40 1.11
C GLY A 129 -7.31 8.90 1.43
N THR A 130 -7.49 7.61 1.72
CA THR A 130 -8.82 7.01 1.95
C THR A 130 -9.50 7.59 3.20
N SER A 131 -10.83 7.61 3.19
CA SER A 131 -11.64 8.00 4.35
C SER A 131 -13.03 7.37 4.30
N SER A 132 -13.72 7.29 5.44
CA SER A 132 -15.03 6.62 5.55
C SER A 132 -16.12 7.15 4.61
N GLY A 133 -16.05 8.41 4.17
CA GLY A 133 -17.02 9.01 3.24
C GLY A 133 -16.50 9.18 1.82
N ALA A 134 -15.23 8.87 1.58
CA ALA A 134 -14.58 8.95 0.27
C ALA A 134 -13.46 7.89 0.25
N PRO A 135 -13.82 6.61 0.11
CA PRO A 135 -12.84 5.54 0.08
C PRO A 135 -11.95 5.70 -1.16
N LEU A 136 -10.65 5.45 -0.97
CA LEU A 136 -9.66 5.43 -2.04
C LEU A 136 -8.87 4.14 -1.89
N MET A 137 -9.29 3.12 -2.63
CA MET A 137 -8.72 1.79 -2.55
C MET A 137 -7.94 1.49 -3.82
N TRP A 138 -6.88 0.69 -3.71
CA TRP A 138 -6.24 0.06 -4.85
C TRP A 138 -6.73 -1.37 -4.95
N CYS A 139 -7.38 -1.71 -6.04
CA CYS A 139 -7.98 -3.01 -6.26
C CYS A 139 -7.25 -3.77 -7.39
N ILE A 140 -7.02 -5.06 -7.16
CA ILE A 140 -6.52 -6.04 -8.13
C ILE A 140 -7.51 -7.20 -8.24
N ASP A 141 -7.64 -7.79 -9.42
CA ASP A 141 -8.47 -8.99 -9.61
C ASP A 141 -7.85 -10.01 -10.57
N SER A 142 -8.46 -11.20 -10.61
CA SER A 142 -8.16 -12.30 -11.54
C SER A 142 -8.41 -11.96 -13.02
N GLY A 143 -9.31 -11.02 -13.32
CA GLY A 143 -9.53 -10.50 -14.67
C GLY A 143 -8.37 -9.61 -15.16
N GLY A 144 -7.51 -9.22 -14.23
CA GLY A 144 -6.30 -8.48 -14.47
C GLY A 144 -6.39 -6.99 -14.26
N ALA A 145 -7.43 -6.51 -13.59
CA ALA A 145 -7.51 -5.14 -13.14
C ALA A 145 -6.40 -4.83 -12.13
N ALA A 146 -5.95 -3.58 -12.15
CA ALA A 146 -5.04 -2.99 -11.19
C ALA A 146 -5.29 -1.48 -11.20
N ARG A 147 -6.26 -1.04 -10.41
CA ARG A 147 -6.82 0.32 -10.50
C ARG A 147 -7.20 0.91 -9.15
N ILE A 148 -7.34 2.23 -9.14
CA ILE A 148 -7.95 2.93 -8.01
C ILE A 148 -9.46 2.79 -8.14
N VAL A 149 -10.12 2.42 -7.05
CA VAL A 149 -11.58 2.38 -6.91
C VAL A 149 -11.99 3.34 -5.79
N THR A 150 -13.16 3.96 -5.97
CA THR A 150 -13.73 4.94 -5.03
C THR A 150 -14.95 4.42 -4.28
N ALA A 151 -15.12 3.10 -4.31
CA ALA A 151 -16.05 2.33 -3.52
C ALA A 151 -15.27 1.16 -2.92
N ASN A 152 -15.79 0.57 -1.85
CA ASN A 152 -15.20 -0.63 -1.28
C ASN A 152 -15.72 -1.84 -2.05
N LEU A 153 -14.98 -2.94 -2.00
CA LEU A 153 -15.40 -4.21 -2.56
C LEU A 153 -16.65 -4.72 -1.83
N GLU A 154 -17.75 -4.91 -2.55
CA GLU A 154 -19.02 -5.30 -1.97
C GLU A 154 -19.05 -6.81 -1.63
N ALA A 155 -19.99 -7.20 -0.79
CA ALA A 155 -20.17 -8.61 -0.45
C ALA A 155 -20.48 -9.43 -1.71
N ASN A 156 -19.79 -10.56 -1.86
CA ASN A 156 -19.83 -11.50 -2.99
C ASN A 156 -19.21 -10.97 -4.28
N GLU A 157 -18.58 -9.80 -4.25
CA GLU A 157 -17.87 -9.23 -5.39
C GLU A 157 -16.45 -9.81 -5.49
N VAL A 158 -16.07 -10.26 -6.69
CA VAL A 158 -14.75 -10.84 -7.00
C VAL A 158 -14.12 -10.18 -8.22
N ALA A 159 -14.53 -8.95 -8.51
CA ALA A 159 -13.99 -8.11 -9.57
C ALA A 159 -13.76 -6.71 -9.00
N CYS A 160 -12.79 -5.99 -9.53
CA CYS A 160 -12.61 -4.59 -9.16
C CYS A 160 -13.48 -3.74 -10.05
N GLU A 161 -14.63 -3.24 -9.59
CA GLU A 161 -15.53 -2.33 -10.35
C GLU A 161 -15.16 -0.83 -10.29
#